data_AF-A0A0N4X8L1-F1
#
_entry.id   AF-A0A0N4X8L1-F1
#
_cell.length_a   1.000
_cell.length_b   1.000
_cell.length_c   1.000
_cell.angle_alpha   90.00
_cell.angle_beta   90.00
_cell.angle_gamma   90.00
#
_symmetry.space_group_name_H-M   'P 1'
#
loop_
_entity.id
_entity.type
_entity.pdbx_description
1 polymer ?
#
loop_
_entity_poly.entity_id
_entity_poly.type
_entity_poly.pdbx_seq_one_letter_code
_entity_poly.pdbx_strand_id
1 'polypeptide(L)'
;MSFLKSIATDVQLHDAQSACVQLRIQDSPESLVLLGTNALKALGVDIRLSRVEPQDEDKAMGKTARVSGRYVIPPGAASVLLVTSPVKEGEQVFNSSDERVASGICRITENLAPLSVINRGSDSWVIRDGQPLGEWSSDTWYVPRTKDIPGDMLELNRSGSLPQAERRASLVKIFNENRKSGAMPKGLVELVMDSRRSSRTDITTIDYRCPGVMAHGEQYLACHVAVEWSNIVAEPPLPELIFHSIFELAHAVAIFRQTHVPAGWRTATIADTEYITLSPSSLGFAISFFRAQCLHLAAYSRRMLAPNVAQEKMAHPPRHSEDPFDLAKLFDEAQKWSFAHPWNKELWRELPRLKTLILLPEGFYTHVAHISSERQVAYAYTNPQSIKAEWFVGEWSAVVVSWTWTKPWELILSVVALGAELILLPGPHDDFEWGKSVDMLRDLAEETIEQRPSLAQRIKILLPRKADASNKSHPMFAIEGKTTSQPRFYTV
;
A
#
# COMPACT_ATOMS: atom_id res chain seq x y z
N MET A 1 19.39 25.72 -16.37
CA MET A 1 19.64 26.08 -17.78
C MET A 1 20.23 27.48 -17.81
N SER A 2 21.45 27.65 -18.30
CA SER A 2 22.08 28.97 -18.49
C SER A 2 22.06 29.34 -19.96
N PHE A 3 21.36 30.40 -20.32
CA PHE A 3 21.33 30.91 -21.70
C PHE A 3 22.53 31.83 -21.92
N LEU A 4 23.29 31.59 -22.98
CA LEU A 4 24.47 32.37 -23.34
C LEU A 4 24.08 33.74 -23.90
N LYS A 5 23.03 33.79 -24.73
CA LYS A 5 22.60 34.99 -25.42
C LYS A 5 21.16 34.87 -25.91
N SER A 6 20.48 36.00 -26.05
CA SER A 6 19.22 36.10 -26.79
C SER A 6 19.48 36.80 -28.12
N ILE A 7 18.98 36.23 -29.22
CA ILE A 7 19.04 36.83 -30.55
C ILE A 7 17.61 36.94 -31.10
N ALA A 8 17.34 37.94 -31.91
CA ALA A 8 16.14 37.99 -32.74
C ALA A 8 16.58 37.75 -34.19
N THR A 9 15.98 36.75 -34.83
CA THR A 9 16.31 36.40 -36.22
C THR A 9 15.05 36.02 -36.95
N ASP A 10 15.05 36.25 -38.26
CA ASP A 10 13.98 35.76 -39.12
C ASP A 10 14.15 34.25 -39.30
N VAL A 11 13.11 33.51 -38.93
CA VAL A 11 13.03 32.06 -39.09
C VAL A 11 12.01 31.79 -40.19
N GLN A 12 12.41 31.03 -41.19
CA GLN A 12 11.53 30.56 -42.26
C GLN A 12 11.39 29.04 -42.13
N LEU A 13 10.15 28.56 -41.99
CA LEU A 13 9.87 27.14 -42.14
C LEU A 13 9.74 26.80 -43.63
N HIS A 14 10.23 25.64 -44.03
CA HIS A 14 9.97 25.11 -45.37
C HIS A 14 8.45 24.94 -45.54
N ASP A 15 7.88 25.52 -46.59
CA ASP A 15 6.44 25.54 -46.90
C ASP A 15 5.54 26.32 -45.92
N ALA A 16 6.09 27.19 -45.06
CA ALA A 16 5.30 28.07 -44.18
C ALA A 16 5.73 29.54 -44.23
N GLN A 17 5.21 30.35 -43.30
CA GLN A 17 5.53 31.78 -43.23
C GLN A 17 6.87 32.02 -42.53
N SER A 18 7.54 33.11 -42.90
CA SER A 18 8.71 33.61 -42.19
C SER A 18 8.28 34.54 -41.06
N ALA A 19 8.84 34.37 -39.86
CA ALA A 19 8.58 35.23 -38.72
C ALA A 19 9.88 35.58 -37.98
N CYS A 20 9.95 36.80 -37.46
CA CYS A 20 11.04 37.20 -36.58
C CYS A 20 10.80 36.60 -35.19
N VAL A 21 11.67 35.70 -34.75
CA VAL A 21 11.54 34.98 -33.48
C VAL A 21 12.73 35.29 -32.59
N GLN A 22 12.45 35.58 -31.32
CA GLN A 22 13.50 35.71 -30.31
C GLN A 22 13.93 34.32 -29.82
N LEU A 23 15.17 33.94 -30.13
CA LEU A 23 15.78 32.67 -29.75
C LEU A 23 16.74 32.88 -28.59
N ARG A 24 16.81 31.90 -27.69
CA ARG A 24 17.82 31.84 -26.63
C ARG A 24 18.84 30.77 -26.98
N ILE A 25 20.10 31.16 -27.05
CA ILE A 25 21.22 30.29 -27.38
C ILE A 25 21.73 29.64 -26.09
N GLN A 26 21.96 28.33 -26.13
CA GLN A 26 22.58 27.56 -25.07
C GLN A 26 23.78 26.81 -25.65
N ASP A 27 24.83 26.65 -24.85
CA ASP A 27 25.94 25.75 -25.19
C ASP A 27 25.45 24.30 -25.09
N SER A 28 25.35 23.61 -26.22
CA SER A 28 24.89 22.22 -26.30
C SER A 28 25.68 21.50 -27.41
N PRO A 29 26.09 20.24 -27.20
CA PRO A 29 26.73 19.44 -28.24
C PRO A 29 25.77 19.03 -29.37
N GLU A 30 24.46 19.27 -29.22
CA GLU A 30 23.43 18.89 -30.19
C GLU A 30 22.99 20.08 -31.08
N SER A 31 22.89 19.85 -32.40
CA SER A 31 22.34 20.82 -33.35
C SER A 31 20.81 20.77 -33.37
N LEU A 32 20.17 21.19 -32.27
CA LEU A 32 18.72 21.17 -32.09
C LEU A 32 18.16 22.59 -31.96
N VAL A 33 17.13 22.92 -32.76
CA VAL A 33 16.38 24.17 -32.62
C VAL A 33 15.04 23.89 -31.98
N LEU A 34 14.86 24.34 -30.74
CA LEU A 34 13.60 24.24 -30.01
C LEU A 34 12.76 25.50 -30.23
N LEU A 35 11.66 25.36 -30.96
CA LEU A 35 10.69 26.44 -31.16
C LEU A 35 9.60 26.35 -30.09
N GLY A 36 9.44 27.40 -29.29
CA GLY A 36 8.32 27.51 -28.36
C GLY A 36 6.99 27.63 -29.10
N THR A 37 5.91 27.14 -28.49
CA THR A 37 4.54 27.20 -29.05
C THR A 37 4.11 28.62 -29.43
N ASN A 38 4.66 29.63 -28.74
CA ASN A 38 4.46 31.06 -29.00
C ASN A 38 4.91 31.47 -30.43
N ALA A 39 5.95 30.83 -30.96
CA ALA A 39 6.49 31.13 -32.29
C ALA A 39 5.73 30.42 -33.42
N LEU A 40 5.04 29.32 -33.12
CA LEU A 40 4.36 28.50 -34.14
C LEU A 40 3.24 29.26 -34.83
N LYS A 41 2.42 30.00 -34.07
CA LYS A 41 1.34 30.81 -34.63
C LYS A 41 1.88 31.91 -35.57
N ALA A 42 3.00 32.53 -35.21
CA ALA A 42 3.64 33.57 -36.03
C ALA A 42 4.26 32.99 -37.31
N LEU A 43 4.72 31.74 -37.28
CA LEU A 43 5.23 31.00 -38.43
C LEU A 43 4.12 30.39 -39.32
N GLY A 44 2.85 30.69 -39.03
CA GLY A 44 1.69 30.17 -39.77
C GLY A 44 1.36 28.71 -39.48
N VAL A 45 1.88 28.16 -38.38
CA VAL A 45 1.63 26.77 -37.94
C VAL A 45 0.50 26.76 -36.91
N ASP A 46 -0.62 26.13 -37.25
CA ASP A 46 -1.79 25.98 -36.40
C ASP A 46 -1.87 24.53 -35.91
N ILE A 47 -1.68 24.29 -34.61
CA ILE A 47 -1.74 22.94 -34.04
C ILE A 47 -3.21 22.61 -33.77
N ARG A 48 -3.79 21.77 -34.63
CA ARG A 48 -5.12 21.17 -34.39
C ARG A 48 -4.94 19.79 -33.78
N LEU A 49 -5.33 19.65 -32.51
CA LEU A 49 -5.46 18.35 -31.85
C LEU A 49 -6.79 17.72 -32.30
N SER A 50 -6.74 17.02 -33.42
CA SER A 50 -7.87 16.21 -33.89
C SER A 50 -7.99 14.97 -33.01
N ARG A 51 -9.12 14.81 -32.32
CA ARG A 51 -9.54 13.48 -31.85
C ARG A 51 -9.74 12.67 -33.12
N VAL A 52 -8.90 11.65 -33.33
CA VAL A 52 -9.02 10.75 -34.48
C VAL A 52 -10.29 9.94 -34.26
N GLU A 53 -11.41 10.41 -34.81
CA GLU A 53 -12.47 9.50 -35.23
C GLU A 53 -11.91 8.74 -36.43
N PRO A 54 -11.78 7.40 -36.36
CA PRO A 54 -11.26 6.63 -37.48
C PRO A 54 -12.21 6.78 -38.66
N GLN A 55 -11.72 7.38 -39.74
CA GLN A 55 -12.36 7.31 -41.04
C GLN A 55 -12.34 5.85 -41.50
N ASP A 56 -13.49 5.39 -41.97
CA ASP A 56 -13.71 4.13 -42.64
C ASP A 56 -12.73 3.97 -43.81
N GLU A 57 -11.83 2.99 -43.70
CA GLU A 57 -11.39 2.12 -44.79
C GLU A 57 -10.48 1.03 -44.22
N ASP A 58 -11.09 0.05 -43.55
CA ASP A 58 -10.74 -1.36 -43.69
C ASP A 58 -11.82 -2.22 -43.03
N LYS A 59 -12.51 -3.02 -43.86
CA LYS A 59 -13.46 -4.06 -43.40
C LYS A 59 -12.69 -5.11 -42.60
N ALA A 60 -12.59 -4.92 -41.29
CA ALA A 60 -11.98 -5.88 -40.38
C ALA A 60 -12.95 -6.26 -39.26
N MET A 61 -13.43 -7.51 -39.32
CA MET A 61 -13.88 -8.40 -38.24
C MET A 61 -14.24 -7.74 -36.90
N GLY A 62 -15.52 -7.87 -36.50
CA GLY A 62 -16.12 -7.19 -35.35
C GLY A 62 -15.28 -7.22 -34.07
N LYS A 63 -14.90 -6.02 -33.61
CA LYS A 63 -14.13 -5.79 -32.38
C LYS A 63 -14.96 -5.92 -31.10
N THR A 64 -16.27 -6.14 -31.18
CA THR A 64 -17.15 -6.18 -30.00
C THR A 64 -17.10 -7.53 -29.30
N ALA A 65 -16.75 -7.55 -28.02
CA ALA A 65 -16.80 -8.75 -27.18
C ALA A 65 -18.23 -9.02 -26.72
N ARG A 66 -18.72 -10.23 -27.01
CA ARG A 66 -20.08 -10.66 -26.64
C ARG A 66 -20.04 -11.86 -25.72
N VAL A 67 -20.96 -11.92 -24.77
CA VAL A 67 -21.06 -13.03 -23.82
C VAL A 67 -21.54 -14.29 -24.53
N SER A 68 -20.90 -15.42 -24.20
CA SER A 68 -21.30 -16.75 -24.63
C SER A 68 -22.07 -17.44 -23.50
N GLY A 69 -23.39 -17.38 -23.54
CA GLY A 69 -24.30 -17.99 -22.57
C GLY A 69 -25.09 -16.99 -21.71
N ARG A 70 -26.07 -17.51 -20.97
CA ARG A 70 -26.88 -16.72 -20.03
C ARG A 70 -26.35 -16.88 -18.62
N TYR A 71 -26.12 -15.76 -17.95
CA TYR A 71 -25.61 -15.72 -16.58
C TYR A 71 -26.53 -14.91 -15.67
N VAL A 72 -26.72 -15.37 -14.44
CA VAL A 72 -27.47 -14.67 -13.39
C VAL A 72 -26.55 -14.53 -12.20
N ILE A 73 -26.19 -13.29 -11.87
CA ILE A 73 -25.23 -12.98 -10.81
C ILE A 73 -25.99 -12.32 -9.66
N PRO A 74 -26.11 -12.98 -8.49
CA PRO A 74 -26.76 -12.40 -7.32
C PRO A 74 -26.07 -11.11 -6.83
N PRO A 75 -26.77 -10.23 -6.09
CA PRO A 75 -26.17 -9.06 -5.44
C PRO A 75 -24.95 -9.44 -4.59
N GLY A 76 -23.84 -8.73 -4.76
CA GLY A 76 -22.59 -8.95 -4.01
C GLY A 76 -21.77 -10.18 -4.42
N ALA A 77 -22.22 -10.96 -5.40
CA ALA A 77 -21.51 -12.15 -5.86
C ALA A 77 -20.55 -11.84 -7.04
N ALA A 78 -19.48 -12.64 -7.14
CA ALA A 78 -18.57 -12.64 -8.28
C ALA A 78 -18.80 -13.90 -9.15
N SER A 79 -18.62 -13.78 -10.46
CA SER A 79 -18.72 -14.90 -11.39
C SER A 79 -17.73 -14.72 -12.56
N VAL A 80 -17.45 -15.79 -13.29
CA VAL A 80 -16.61 -15.76 -14.50
C VAL A 80 -17.50 -15.97 -15.71
N LEU A 81 -17.51 -15.00 -16.62
CA LEU A 81 -18.22 -15.06 -17.90
C LEU A 81 -17.24 -15.43 -19.00
N LEU A 82 -17.73 -16.13 -20.03
CA LEU A 82 -16.95 -16.34 -21.25
C LEU A 82 -17.41 -15.32 -22.29
N VAL A 83 -16.46 -14.58 -22.87
CA VAL A 83 -16.72 -13.65 -23.98
C VAL A 83 -16.01 -14.10 -25.24
N THR A 84 -16.65 -13.85 -26.38
CA THR A 84 -16.12 -14.16 -27.70
C THR A 84 -15.05 -13.15 -28.11
N SER A 85 -13.93 -13.66 -28.64
CA SER A 85 -12.82 -12.89 -29.19
C SER A 85 -12.69 -13.09 -30.70
N PRO A 86 -12.23 -12.07 -31.45
CA PRO A 86 -11.93 -12.20 -32.87
C PRO A 86 -10.67 -13.05 -33.16
N VAL A 87 -9.86 -13.38 -32.13
CA VAL A 87 -8.62 -14.16 -32.27
C VAL A 87 -8.80 -15.55 -31.63
N LYS A 88 -8.20 -16.58 -32.25
CA LYS A 88 -8.30 -17.98 -31.79
C LYS A 88 -7.52 -18.26 -30.51
N GLU A 89 -6.28 -17.76 -30.41
CA GLU A 89 -5.43 -17.90 -29.23
C GLU A 89 -4.50 -16.69 -29.11
N GLY A 90 -4.17 -16.28 -27.87
CA GLY A 90 -3.23 -15.20 -27.61
C GLY A 90 -3.64 -14.34 -26.41
N GLU A 91 -3.07 -13.14 -26.30
CA GLU A 91 -3.41 -12.15 -25.29
C GLU A 91 -3.92 -10.87 -25.99
N GLN A 92 -5.06 -10.34 -25.54
CA GLN A 92 -5.60 -9.07 -26.03
C GLN A 92 -6.16 -8.23 -24.90
N VAL A 93 -6.19 -6.91 -25.11
CA VAL A 93 -6.77 -5.97 -24.16
C VAL A 93 -8.29 -5.94 -24.37
N PHE A 94 -9.01 -6.27 -23.31
CA PHE A 94 -10.45 -6.09 -23.23
C PHE A 94 -10.77 -4.74 -22.59
N ASN A 95 -11.55 -3.92 -23.30
CA ASN A 95 -12.07 -2.65 -22.80
C ASN A 95 -13.55 -2.80 -22.46
N SER A 96 -13.88 -2.79 -21.18
CA SER A 96 -15.26 -2.90 -20.71
C SER A 96 -16.09 -1.66 -21.05
N SER A 97 -17.34 -1.89 -21.43
CA SER A 97 -18.37 -0.85 -21.55
C SER A 97 -19.25 -0.72 -20.31
N ASP A 98 -19.08 -1.59 -19.31
CA ASP A 98 -19.89 -1.64 -18.08
C ASP A 98 -18.99 -1.64 -16.83
N GLU A 99 -19.25 -0.73 -15.88
CA GLU A 99 -18.43 -0.56 -14.67
C GLU A 99 -18.37 -1.81 -13.76
N ARG A 100 -19.27 -2.78 -13.96
CA ARG A 100 -19.28 -4.07 -13.24
C ARG A 100 -18.32 -5.11 -13.80
N VAL A 101 -17.71 -4.82 -14.96
CA VAL A 101 -16.71 -5.66 -15.63
C VAL A 101 -15.42 -4.85 -15.73
N ALA A 102 -14.32 -5.44 -15.29
CA ALA A 102 -13.01 -4.77 -15.36
C ALA A 102 -12.43 -4.86 -16.78
N SER A 103 -11.86 -3.75 -17.26
CA SER A 103 -10.97 -3.76 -18.43
C SER A 103 -9.62 -4.37 -18.05
N GLY A 104 -8.97 -5.12 -18.95
CA GLY A 104 -7.71 -5.78 -18.66
C GLY A 104 -7.16 -6.62 -19.81
N ILE A 105 -5.99 -7.23 -19.61
CA ILE A 105 -5.42 -8.18 -20.57
C ILE A 105 -6.05 -9.55 -20.31
N CYS A 106 -6.64 -10.13 -21.35
CA CYS A 106 -7.26 -11.44 -21.26
C CYS A 106 -6.50 -12.43 -22.11
N ARG A 107 -6.25 -13.61 -21.54
CA ARG A 107 -5.75 -14.76 -22.28
C ARG A 107 -6.92 -15.44 -22.99
N ILE A 108 -6.82 -15.52 -24.31
CA ILE A 108 -7.83 -16.09 -25.20
C ILE A 108 -7.43 -17.54 -25.51
N THR A 109 -8.38 -18.45 -25.33
CA THR A 109 -8.24 -19.87 -25.67
C THR A 109 -9.46 -20.28 -26.49
N GLU A 110 -9.26 -20.84 -27.68
CA GLU A 110 -10.36 -21.26 -28.57
C GLU A 110 -11.42 -20.18 -28.87
N ASN A 111 -11.00 -18.94 -29.16
CA ASN A 111 -11.85 -17.74 -29.32
C ASN A 111 -12.63 -17.29 -28.08
N LEU A 112 -12.39 -17.88 -26.90
CA LEU A 112 -13.07 -17.51 -25.67
C LEU A 112 -12.07 -16.92 -24.67
N ALA A 113 -12.48 -15.83 -24.04
CA ALA A 113 -11.74 -15.24 -22.94
C ALA A 113 -12.60 -15.24 -21.66
N PRO A 114 -12.09 -15.77 -20.53
CA PRO A 114 -12.77 -15.68 -19.25
C PRO A 114 -12.64 -14.25 -18.70
N LEU A 115 -13.77 -13.67 -18.28
CA LEU A 115 -13.86 -12.36 -17.63
C LEU A 115 -14.51 -12.49 -16.26
N SER A 116 -13.81 -12.00 -15.24
CA SER A 116 -14.35 -11.89 -13.88
C SER A 116 -15.26 -10.69 -13.76
N VAL A 117 -16.48 -10.91 -13.29
CA VAL A 117 -17.51 -9.90 -13.10
C VAL A 117 -18.03 -9.92 -11.68
N ILE A 118 -18.41 -8.75 -11.17
CA ILE A 118 -18.93 -8.61 -9.80
C ILE A 118 -20.21 -7.80 -9.85
N ASN A 119 -21.31 -8.37 -9.36
CA ASN A 119 -22.54 -7.61 -9.23
C ASN A 119 -22.49 -6.75 -7.96
N ARG A 120 -22.20 -5.45 -8.14
CA ARG A 120 -22.15 -4.44 -7.06
C ARG A 120 -23.52 -3.77 -6.79
N GLY A 121 -24.56 -4.13 -7.53
CA GLY A 121 -25.91 -3.60 -7.36
C GLY A 121 -26.69 -4.31 -6.25
N SER A 122 -27.81 -3.71 -5.83
CA SER A 122 -28.75 -4.29 -4.87
C SER A 122 -29.63 -5.40 -5.48
N ASP A 123 -29.78 -5.43 -6.81
CA ASP A 123 -30.61 -6.38 -7.55
C ASP A 123 -29.77 -7.40 -8.33
N SER A 124 -30.33 -8.60 -8.55
CA SER A 124 -29.68 -9.64 -9.35
C SER A 124 -29.42 -9.17 -10.79
N TRP A 125 -28.20 -9.39 -11.29
CA TRP A 125 -27.80 -8.98 -12.63
C TRP A 125 -27.93 -10.16 -13.59
N VAL A 126 -28.81 -10.00 -14.58
CA VAL A 126 -29.04 -11.00 -15.63
C VAL A 126 -28.35 -10.56 -16.92
N ILE A 127 -27.37 -11.35 -17.36
CA ILE A 127 -26.62 -11.13 -18.59
C ILE A 127 -27.08 -12.18 -19.61
N ARG A 128 -27.48 -11.73 -20.79
CA ARG A 128 -28.01 -12.60 -21.84
C ARG A 128 -26.90 -13.05 -22.79
N ASP A 129 -27.12 -14.21 -23.40
CA ASP A 129 -26.28 -14.69 -24.48
C ASP A 129 -26.23 -13.67 -25.63
N GLY A 130 -25.04 -13.41 -26.16
CA GLY A 130 -24.79 -12.42 -27.21
C GLY A 130 -24.78 -10.95 -26.77
N GLN A 131 -24.97 -10.66 -25.47
CA GLN A 131 -24.94 -9.28 -24.96
C GLN A 131 -23.52 -8.68 -25.07
N PRO A 132 -23.37 -7.46 -25.61
CA PRO A 132 -22.07 -6.80 -25.68
C PRO A 132 -21.65 -6.32 -24.28
N LEU A 133 -20.41 -6.64 -23.88
CA LEU A 133 -19.82 -6.17 -22.61
C LEU A 133 -18.62 -5.24 -22.79
N GLY A 134 -18.13 -5.10 -24.01
CA GLY A 134 -16.97 -4.25 -24.30
C GLY A 134 -16.40 -4.49 -25.68
N GLU A 135 -15.19 -4.01 -25.89
CA GLU A 135 -14.46 -4.07 -27.16
C GLU A 135 -13.05 -4.64 -26.97
N TRP A 136 -12.59 -5.39 -27.95
CA TRP A 136 -11.23 -5.88 -28.05
C TRP A 136 -10.34 -4.84 -28.71
N SER A 137 -9.26 -4.47 -28.03
CA SER A 137 -8.20 -3.66 -28.60
C SER A 137 -6.98 -4.52 -28.93
N SER A 138 -6.41 -4.26 -30.11
CA SER A 138 -5.11 -4.77 -30.55
C SER A 138 -3.94 -3.90 -30.05
N ASP A 139 -4.21 -2.88 -29.24
CA ASP A 139 -3.18 -1.99 -28.74
C ASP A 139 -2.24 -2.74 -27.77
N THR A 140 -0.95 -2.73 -28.09
CA THR A 140 0.09 -3.16 -27.15
C THR A 140 0.05 -2.23 -25.93
N TRP A 141 -0.23 -2.78 -24.75
CA TRP A 141 -0.24 -2.03 -23.50
C TRP A 141 1.10 -1.32 -23.27
N TYR A 142 1.12 -0.01 -23.45
CA TYR A 142 2.26 0.83 -23.13
C TYR A 142 2.28 1.08 -21.62
N VAL A 143 3.29 0.56 -20.92
CA VAL A 143 3.55 0.91 -19.53
C VAL A 143 3.83 2.42 -19.47
N PRO A 144 3.04 3.25 -18.75
CA PRO A 144 3.20 4.71 -18.74
C PRO A 144 4.40 5.21 -17.93
N ARG A 145 5.53 4.47 -17.92
CA ARG A 145 6.72 4.80 -17.14
C ARG A 145 8.06 4.58 -17.84
N THR A 146 8.12 4.34 -19.16
CA THR A 146 9.44 4.02 -19.76
C THR A 146 9.82 4.69 -21.07
N LYS A 147 9.05 5.60 -21.69
CA LYS A 147 9.57 6.28 -22.91
C LYS A 147 9.38 7.78 -23.10
N ASP A 148 8.43 8.47 -22.45
CA ASP A 148 8.12 9.88 -22.82
C ASP A 148 8.23 10.92 -21.69
N ILE A 149 9.11 10.71 -20.72
CA ILE A 149 9.60 11.82 -19.89
C ILE A 149 11.13 11.73 -19.86
N PRO A 150 11.88 12.67 -20.47
CA PRO A 150 13.32 12.76 -20.32
C PRO A 150 13.61 13.36 -18.93
N GLY A 151 13.28 12.62 -17.88
CA GLY A 151 13.48 12.99 -16.49
C GLY A 151 14.67 12.31 -15.84
N ASP A 152 15.27 11.31 -16.48
CA ASP A 152 16.30 10.50 -15.82
C ASP A 152 17.39 10.03 -16.81
N MET A 153 18.35 10.91 -17.09
CA MET A 153 19.56 10.59 -17.86
C MET A 153 20.55 9.65 -17.12
N LEU A 154 20.11 8.93 -16.09
CA LEU A 154 20.92 7.96 -15.34
C LEU A 154 20.47 6.51 -15.53
N GLU A 155 19.38 6.24 -16.24
CA GLU A 155 18.86 4.87 -16.42
C GLU A 155 19.44 4.12 -17.63
N LEU A 156 20.24 4.76 -18.49
CA LEU A 156 20.79 4.16 -19.71
C LEU A 156 21.83 3.05 -19.48
N ASN A 157 22.30 2.85 -18.25
CA ASN A 157 23.36 1.88 -17.92
C ASN A 157 23.00 0.95 -16.74
N ARG A 158 21.81 0.35 -16.72
CA ARG A 158 21.59 -0.82 -15.84
C ARG A 158 22.08 -2.10 -16.51
N SER A 159 23.38 -2.38 -16.35
CA SER A 159 23.85 -3.77 -16.27
C SER A 159 23.21 -4.42 -15.03
N GLY A 160 23.00 -5.75 -15.07
CA GLY A 160 22.19 -6.49 -14.09
C GLY A 160 22.39 -6.07 -12.63
N SER A 161 21.30 -6.11 -11.86
CA SER A 161 21.26 -5.67 -10.45
C SER A 161 22.47 -6.17 -9.65
N LEU A 162 23.40 -5.25 -9.35
CA LEU A 162 24.54 -5.53 -8.49
C LEU A 162 24.05 -6.04 -7.10
N PRO A 163 24.80 -6.94 -6.44
CA PRO A 163 24.54 -7.33 -5.06
C PRO A 163 24.46 -6.12 -4.12
N GLN A 164 23.65 -6.23 -3.05
CA GLN A 164 23.34 -5.09 -2.18
C GLN A 164 24.58 -4.43 -1.57
N ALA A 165 25.61 -5.20 -1.20
CA ALA A 165 26.87 -4.68 -0.67
C ALA A 165 27.64 -3.84 -1.70
N GLU A 166 27.70 -4.30 -2.95
CA GLU A 166 28.39 -3.59 -4.04
C GLU A 166 27.65 -2.34 -4.46
N ARG A 167 26.31 -2.34 -4.42
CA ARG A 167 25.50 -1.14 -4.64
C ARG A 167 25.76 -0.09 -3.57
N ARG A 168 25.84 -0.48 -2.29
CA ARG A 168 26.12 0.46 -1.19
C ARG A 168 27.53 1.04 -1.30
N ALA A 169 28.52 0.21 -1.59
CA ALA A 169 29.88 0.67 -1.84
C ALA A 169 29.94 1.64 -3.03
N SER A 170 29.21 1.34 -4.11
CA SER A 170 29.10 2.22 -5.29
C SER A 170 28.39 3.53 -4.96
N LEU A 171 27.32 3.51 -4.16
CA LEU A 171 26.63 4.71 -3.67
C LEU A 171 27.53 5.59 -2.81
N VAL A 172 28.27 5.00 -1.86
CA VAL A 172 29.23 5.75 -1.03
C VAL A 172 30.33 6.37 -1.90
N LYS A 173 30.82 5.65 -2.91
CA LYS A 173 31.78 6.17 -3.88
C LYS A 173 31.20 7.35 -4.67
N ILE A 174 30.01 7.20 -5.26
CA ILE A 174 29.30 8.25 -6.00
C ILE A 174 29.07 9.48 -5.13
N PHE A 175 28.67 9.30 -3.88
CA PHE A 175 28.48 10.42 -2.97
C PHE A 175 29.79 11.11 -2.60
N ASN A 176 30.88 10.36 -2.39
CA ASN A 176 32.20 10.95 -2.15
C ASN A 176 32.71 11.73 -3.37
N GLU A 177 32.46 11.24 -4.57
CA GLU A 177 32.88 11.88 -5.83
C GLU A 177 32.06 13.14 -6.14
N ASN A 178 30.76 13.15 -5.84
CA ASN A 178 29.88 14.28 -6.13
C ASN A 178 29.82 15.34 -5.02
N ARG A 179 30.38 15.04 -3.84
CA ARG A 179 30.34 15.95 -2.69
C ARG A 179 31.46 16.97 -2.76
N LYS A 180 31.08 18.23 -3.03
CA LYS A 180 32.01 19.38 -3.04
C LYS A 180 32.72 19.64 -1.70
N SER A 181 32.17 19.12 -0.59
CA SER A 181 32.73 19.27 0.76
C SER A 181 33.67 18.13 1.18
N GLY A 182 34.14 17.32 0.23
CA GLY A 182 35.09 16.22 0.48
C GLY A 182 34.42 14.92 0.92
N ALA A 183 35.19 14.03 1.55
CA ALA A 183 34.72 12.71 1.94
C ALA A 183 33.52 12.78 2.91
N MET A 184 32.57 11.87 2.72
CA MET A 184 31.38 11.76 3.53
C MET A 184 31.75 11.52 5.01
N PRO A 185 31.12 12.24 5.96
CA PRO A 185 31.32 11.99 7.39
C PRO A 185 31.02 10.53 7.75
N LYS A 186 31.83 9.96 8.65
CA LYS A 186 31.74 8.54 9.03
C LYS A 186 30.33 8.10 9.44
N GLY A 187 29.62 8.91 10.23
CA GLY A 187 28.24 8.59 10.65
C GLY A 187 27.22 8.52 9.51
N LEU A 188 27.41 9.27 8.41
CA LEU A 188 26.56 9.16 7.23
C LEU A 188 26.92 7.94 6.36
N VAL A 189 28.22 7.62 6.28
CA VAL A 189 28.67 6.39 5.63
C VAL A 189 28.11 5.18 6.37
N GLU A 190 28.20 5.18 7.70
CA GLU A 190 27.61 4.17 8.57
C GLU A 190 26.10 4.07 8.31
N LEU A 191 25.35 5.17 8.28
CA LEU A 191 23.91 5.16 8.00
C LEU A 191 23.55 4.58 6.62
N VAL A 192 24.34 4.89 5.58
CA VAL A 192 24.17 4.33 4.23
C VAL A 192 24.52 2.84 4.21
N MET A 193 25.55 2.42 4.94
CA MET A 193 25.99 1.04 5.04
C MET A 193 25.06 0.18 5.92
N ASP A 194 24.50 0.75 6.98
CA ASP A 194 23.53 0.19 7.94
C ASP A 194 22.09 0.22 7.45
N SER A 195 21.84 0.68 6.22
CA SER A 195 20.55 0.58 5.53
C SER A 195 20.20 -0.87 5.15
N ARG A 196 20.41 -1.82 6.07
CA ARG A 196 19.91 -3.19 5.97
C ARG A 196 18.39 -3.11 5.87
N ARG A 197 17.87 -3.75 4.83
CA ARG A 197 16.44 -3.96 4.62
C ARG A 197 16.14 -5.42 4.88
N SER A 198 14.91 -5.69 5.28
CA SER A 198 14.41 -7.07 5.34
C SER A 198 14.60 -7.77 3.99
N SER A 199 14.91 -9.07 4.01
CA SER A 199 15.29 -9.82 2.81
C SER A 199 14.74 -11.25 2.86
N ARG A 200 14.39 -11.78 1.68
CA ARG A 200 13.90 -13.15 1.53
C ARG A 200 14.96 -14.22 1.79
N THR A 201 16.23 -13.86 1.68
CA THR A 201 17.37 -14.79 1.82
C THR A 201 18.07 -14.68 3.17
N ASP A 202 17.81 -13.60 3.90
CA ASP A 202 18.49 -13.28 5.15
C ASP A 202 17.66 -13.75 6.35
N ILE A 203 18.12 -14.83 6.99
CA ILE A 203 17.46 -15.49 8.11
C ILE A 203 17.24 -14.59 9.33
N THR A 204 17.97 -13.48 9.42
CA THR A 204 17.83 -12.53 10.52
C THR A 204 16.65 -11.60 10.36
N THR A 205 15.91 -11.70 9.25
CA THR A 205 14.84 -10.77 8.87
C THR A 205 13.48 -11.46 8.75
N ILE A 206 12.39 -10.70 8.94
CA ILE A 206 11.02 -11.23 8.99
C ILE A 206 10.46 -11.64 7.62
N ASP A 207 11.05 -11.17 6.51
CA ASP A 207 10.68 -11.62 5.15
C ASP A 207 11.45 -12.87 4.72
N TYR A 208 12.32 -13.43 5.56
CA TYR A 208 13.06 -14.66 5.26
C TYR A 208 12.11 -15.75 4.81
N ARG A 209 12.44 -16.40 3.68
CA ARG A 209 11.74 -17.55 3.16
C ARG A 209 12.63 -18.77 3.24
N CYS A 210 12.10 -19.85 3.80
CA CYS A 210 12.82 -21.11 3.89
C CYS A 210 13.14 -21.64 2.47
N PRO A 211 14.40 -21.97 2.15
CA PRO A 211 14.77 -22.53 0.85
C PRO A 211 14.33 -23.98 0.65
N GLY A 212 13.68 -24.61 1.63
CA GLY A 212 13.19 -25.99 1.54
C GLY A 212 14.24 -27.05 1.90
N VAL A 213 15.52 -26.71 1.87
CA VAL A 213 16.63 -27.63 2.18
C VAL A 213 17.68 -26.94 3.05
N MET A 214 18.24 -27.68 4.01
CA MET A 214 19.32 -27.23 4.88
C MET A 214 20.53 -28.14 4.73
N ALA A 215 21.69 -27.57 4.41
CA ALA A 215 22.96 -28.29 4.49
C ALA A 215 23.41 -28.41 5.94
N HIS A 216 23.72 -29.62 6.38
CA HIS A 216 24.30 -29.91 7.70
C HIS A 216 25.48 -30.86 7.54
N GLY A 217 26.68 -30.30 7.37
CA GLY A 217 27.86 -31.06 6.93
C GLY A 217 27.71 -31.51 5.48
N GLU A 218 27.88 -32.80 5.21
CA GLU A 218 27.71 -33.40 3.87
C GLU A 218 26.26 -33.82 3.57
N GLN A 219 25.34 -33.67 4.53
CA GLN A 219 23.94 -34.09 4.41
C GLN A 219 23.03 -32.91 4.10
N TYR A 220 22.02 -33.14 3.27
CA TYR A 220 20.95 -32.18 2.97
C TYR A 220 19.65 -32.64 3.63
N LEU A 221 19.17 -31.87 4.61
CA LEU A 221 17.92 -32.12 5.33
C LEU A 221 16.79 -31.33 4.65
N ALA A 222 15.64 -31.98 4.42
CA ALA A 222 14.44 -31.30 3.96
C ALA A 222 13.85 -30.43 5.10
N CYS A 223 13.45 -29.20 4.77
CA CYS A 223 12.87 -28.22 5.68
C CYS A 223 11.62 -27.60 5.05
N HIS A 224 10.46 -28.22 5.24
CA HIS A 224 9.20 -27.76 4.67
C HIS A 224 8.38 -26.98 5.71
N VAL A 225 8.00 -25.74 5.38
CA VAL A 225 7.25 -24.84 6.28
C VAL A 225 5.89 -24.43 5.71
N ALA A 226 5.63 -24.74 4.43
CA ALA A 226 4.36 -24.40 3.79
C ALA A 226 3.23 -25.22 4.42
N VAL A 227 2.42 -24.55 5.22
CA VAL A 227 1.28 -25.10 5.94
C VAL A 227 0.11 -24.16 5.68
N GLU A 228 -1.03 -24.72 5.32
CA GLU A 228 -2.27 -23.96 5.13
C GLU A 228 -2.70 -23.29 6.43
N TRP A 229 -3.33 -22.12 6.32
CA TRP A 229 -3.76 -21.34 7.48
C TRP A 229 -4.71 -22.12 8.41
N SER A 230 -5.55 -22.98 7.82
CA SER A 230 -6.47 -23.90 8.53
C SER A 230 -5.77 -24.80 9.55
N ASN A 231 -4.47 -25.09 9.35
CA ASN A 231 -3.66 -25.93 10.22
C ASN A 231 -2.90 -25.12 11.28
N ILE A 232 -2.94 -23.78 11.21
CA ILE A 232 -2.25 -22.86 12.13
C ILE A 232 -3.24 -22.23 13.11
N VAL A 233 -4.42 -21.80 12.64
CA VAL A 233 -5.46 -21.16 13.45
C VAL A 233 -6.82 -21.80 13.22
N ALA A 234 -7.72 -21.68 14.19
CA ALA A 234 -9.09 -22.13 14.05
C ALA A 234 -9.92 -21.12 13.23
N GLU A 235 -10.69 -21.62 12.27
CA GLU A 235 -11.63 -20.84 11.44
C GLU A 235 -11.03 -19.59 10.77
N PRO A 236 -9.89 -19.71 10.04
CA PRO A 236 -9.32 -18.57 9.32
C PRO A 236 -10.26 -18.07 8.21
N PRO A 237 -10.22 -16.78 7.86
CA PRO A 237 -11.01 -16.22 6.75
C PRO A 237 -10.66 -16.81 5.38
N LEU A 238 -9.40 -17.24 5.20
CA LEU A 238 -8.86 -17.85 3.98
C LEU A 238 -8.14 -19.15 4.34
N PRO A 239 -8.84 -20.28 4.49
CA PRO A 239 -8.28 -21.53 4.99
C PRO A 239 -7.09 -22.07 4.20
N GLU A 240 -7.11 -21.93 2.88
CA GLU A 240 -6.12 -22.47 1.95
C GLU A 240 -4.87 -21.56 1.81
N LEU A 241 -4.83 -20.41 2.50
CA LEU A 241 -3.72 -19.48 2.40
C LEU A 241 -2.44 -20.08 3.00
N ILE A 242 -1.34 -20.02 2.25
CA ILE A 242 -0.03 -20.54 2.68
C ILE A 242 0.92 -19.38 2.88
N PHE A 243 1.60 -19.37 4.03
CA PHE A 243 2.56 -18.34 4.39
C PHE A 243 3.99 -18.84 4.23
N HIS A 244 4.83 -18.02 3.61
CA HIS A 244 6.23 -18.37 3.31
C HIS A 244 7.23 -17.65 4.20
N SER A 245 6.79 -16.62 4.94
CA SER A 245 7.62 -15.81 5.82
C SER A 245 6.90 -15.48 7.13
N ILE A 246 7.69 -15.10 8.14
CA ILE A 246 7.18 -14.63 9.44
C ILE A 246 6.26 -13.42 9.23
N PHE A 247 6.66 -12.49 8.36
CA PHE A 247 5.87 -11.30 8.05
C PHE A 247 4.47 -11.64 7.54
N GLU A 248 4.36 -12.51 6.52
CA GLU A 248 3.07 -12.82 5.89
C GLU A 248 2.06 -13.40 6.89
N LEU A 249 2.50 -14.35 7.73
CA LEU A 249 1.65 -14.93 8.77
C LEU A 249 1.31 -13.90 9.86
N ALA A 250 2.31 -13.15 10.34
CA ALA A 250 2.10 -12.15 11.38
C ALA A 250 1.11 -11.06 10.94
N HIS A 251 1.21 -10.66 9.68
CA HIS A 251 0.35 -9.68 9.06
C HIS A 251 -1.11 -10.16 8.97
N ALA A 252 -1.33 -11.38 8.46
CA ALA A 252 -2.65 -11.97 8.37
C ALA A 252 -3.29 -12.17 9.76
N VAL A 253 -2.50 -12.63 10.74
CA VAL A 253 -2.95 -12.78 12.14
C VAL A 253 -3.30 -11.44 12.77
N ALA A 254 -2.51 -10.39 12.52
CA ALA A 254 -2.79 -9.05 13.03
C ALA A 254 -4.14 -8.53 12.51
N ILE A 255 -4.41 -8.66 11.20
CA ILE A 255 -5.70 -8.28 10.61
C ILE A 255 -6.84 -9.13 11.19
N PHE A 256 -6.63 -10.44 11.27
CA PHE A 256 -7.68 -11.37 11.72
C PHE A 256 -8.14 -11.05 13.15
N ARG A 257 -7.24 -10.52 13.99
CA ARG A 257 -7.50 -10.14 15.38
C ARG A 257 -8.10 -8.74 15.56
N GLN A 258 -8.15 -7.90 14.52
CA GLN A 258 -8.71 -6.55 14.64
C GLN A 258 -10.22 -6.59 14.93
N THR A 259 -10.71 -5.83 15.91
CA THR A 259 -12.14 -5.77 16.24
C THR A 259 -12.88 -4.65 15.52
N HIS A 260 -12.21 -3.56 15.16
CA HIS A 260 -12.82 -2.45 14.43
C HIS A 260 -13.15 -2.80 12.97
N VAL A 261 -12.41 -3.75 12.36
CA VAL A 261 -12.68 -4.22 10.99
C VAL A 261 -13.78 -5.31 11.02
N PRO A 262 -14.87 -5.13 10.26
CA PRO A 262 -15.92 -6.15 10.12
C PRO A 262 -15.37 -7.47 9.55
N ALA A 263 -15.96 -8.61 9.95
CA ALA A 263 -15.46 -9.93 9.56
C ALA A 263 -15.36 -10.11 8.03
N GLY A 264 -16.38 -9.69 7.27
CA GLY A 264 -16.36 -9.78 5.80
C GLY A 264 -15.33 -8.89 5.12
N TRP A 265 -14.87 -7.83 5.80
CA TRP A 265 -13.86 -6.92 5.27
C TRP A 265 -12.45 -7.42 5.56
N ARG A 266 -12.23 -8.18 6.64
CA ARG A 266 -10.91 -8.75 6.96
C ARG A 266 -10.36 -9.61 5.84
N THR A 267 -11.21 -10.42 5.20
CA THR A 267 -10.81 -11.26 4.06
C THR A 267 -10.25 -10.42 2.92
N ALA A 268 -10.92 -9.33 2.57
CA ALA A 268 -10.44 -8.39 1.56
C ALA A 268 -9.16 -7.68 2.00
N THR A 269 -9.08 -7.28 3.27
CA THR A 269 -7.89 -6.61 3.84
C THR A 269 -6.67 -7.53 3.89
N ILE A 270 -6.84 -8.84 4.15
CA ILE A 270 -5.74 -9.82 4.12
C ILE A 270 -5.20 -10.01 2.69
N ALA A 271 -6.08 -9.91 1.69
CA ALA A 271 -5.69 -10.00 0.28
C ALA A 271 -5.10 -8.68 -0.25
N ASP A 272 -5.34 -7.54 0.43
CA ASP A 272 -4.83 -6.24 0.05
C ASP A 272 -3.34 -6.11 0.42
N THR A 273 -2.49 -6.11 -0.60
CA THR A 273 -1.04 -5.97 -0.43
C THR A 273 -0.61 -4.56 -0.01
N GLU A 274 -1.46 -3.55 -0.19
CA GLU A 274 -1.15 -2.18 0.19
C GLU A 274 -1.36 -1.97 1.69
N TYR A 275 -2.36 -2.62 2.28
CA TYR A 275 -2.64 -2.51 3.71
C TYR A 275 -1.64 -3.31 4.53
N ILE A 276 -0.64 -2.65 5.11
CA ILE A 276 0.42 -3.32 5.89
C ILE A 276 0.22 -3.08 7.39
N THR A 277 0.06 -4.16 8.17
CA THR A 277 -0.07 -4.12 9.64
C THR A 277 0.63 -5.26 10.35
N LEU A 278 1.15 -4.98 11.55
CA LEU A 278 1.75 -5.94 12.47
C LEU A 278 1.38 -5.55 13.90
N SER A 279 1.34 -6.52 14.81
CA SER A 279 1.34 -6.26 16.24
C SER A 279 2.42 -7.11 16.92
N PRO A 280 2.95 -6.70 18.09
CA PRO A 280 3.97 -7.47 18.80
C PRO A 280 3.63 -8.95 18.99
N SER A 281 2.44 -9.28 19.47
CA SER A 281 2.01 -10.64 19.74
C SER A 281 1.64 -11.41 18.47
N SER A 282 1.15 -10.76 17.42
CA SER A 282 0.92 -11.43 16.11
C SER A 282 2.24 -11.81 15.46
N LEU A 283 3.25 -10.93 15.57
CA LEU A 283 4.61 -11.20 15.13
C LEU A 283 5.27 -12.27 16.00
N GLY A 284 5.08 -12.21 17.32
CA GLY A 284 5.58 -13.20 18.27
C GLY A 284 4.99 -14.59 18.01
N PHE A 285 3.70 -14.67 17.70
CA PHE A 285 3.02 -15.92 17.33
C PHE A 285 3.60 -16.52 16.04
N ALA A 286 3.79 -15.70 15.01
CA ALA A 286 4.42 -16.15 13.78
C ALA A 286 5.86 -16.62 14.03
N ILE A 287 6.64 -15.90 14.84
CA ILE A 287 7.99 -16.31 15.25
C ILE A 287 7.94 -17.67 15.96
N SER A 288 7.04 -17.88 16.92
CA SER A 288 6.88 -19.18 17.61
C SER A 288 6.57 -20.30 16.62
N PHE A 289 5.60 -20.10 15.72
CA PHE A 289 5.24 -21.07 14.68
C PHE A 289 6.44 -21.44 13.79
N PHE A 290 7.06 -20.43 13.17
CA PHE A 290 8.16 -20.65 12.24
C PHE A 290 9.40 -21.23 12.94
N ARG A 291 9.66 -20.90 14.21
CA ARG A 291 10.73 -21.54 15.00
C ARG A 291 10.49 -23.02 15.25
N ALA A 292 9.24 -23.46 15.30
CA ALA A 292 8.90 -24.87 15.47
C ALA A 292 8.88 -25.64 14.15
N GLN A 293 8.48 -25.01 13.05
CA GLN A 293 8.33 -25.67 11.75
C GLN A 293 9.55 -25.54 10.82
N CYS A 294 10.39 -24.52 11.01
CA CYS A 294 11.55 -24.27 10.15
C CYS A 294 12.86 -24.60 10.87
N LEU A 295 13.59 -25.61 10.38
CA LEU A 295 14.92 -25.97 10.89
C LEU A 295 15.88 -24.78 10.87
N HIS A 296 15.81 -23.92 9.84
CA HIS A 296 16.65 -22.73 9.72
C HIS A 296 16.41 -21.78 10.89
N LEU A 297 15.17 -21.35 11.09
CA LEU A 297 14.82 -20.40 12.15
C LEU A 297 14.98 -21.02 13.55
N ALA A 298 14.80 -22.33 13.69
CA ALA A 298 15.12 -23.07 14.92
C ALA A 298 16.62 -23.05 15.24
N ALA A 299 17.48 -23.30 14.24
CA ALA A 299 18.94 -23.25 14.40
C ALA A 299 19.43 -21.83 14.69
N TYR A 300 18.90 -20.83 13.99
CA TYR A 300 19.19 -19.42 14.22
C TYR A 300 18.81 -18.98 15.64
N SER A 301 17.59 -19.31 16.07
CA SER A 301 17.10 -18.95 17.40
C SER A 301 17.93 -19.58 18.53
N ARG A 302 18.42 -20.82 18.34
CA ARG A 302 19.34 -21.47 19.28
C ARG A 302 20.69 -20.77 19.38
N ARG A 303 21.21 -20.27 18.25
CA ARG A 303 22.46 -19.47 18.24
C ARG A 303 22.28 -18.16 18.98
N MET A 304 21.13 -17.50 18.82
CA MET A 304 20.82 -16.25 19.53
C MET A 304 20.69 -16.39 21.05
N LEU A 305 20.39 -17.59 21.54
CA LEU A 305 20.36 -17.90 22.97
C LEU A 305 21.71 -18.32 23.55
N ALA A 306 22.75 -18.46 22.73
CA ALA A 306 24.05 -18.93 23.20
C ALA A 306 24.74 -17.84 24.05
N PRO A 307 25.28 -18.18 25.24
CA PRO A 307 25.79 -17.21 26.22
C PRO A 307 26.98 -16.36 25.74
N ASN A 308 27.63 -16.74 24.63
CA ASN A 308 28.82 -16.08 24.09
C ASN A 308 28.54 -15.20 22.88
N VAL A 309 27.30 -15.17 22.38
CA VAL A 309 26.91 -14.18 21.39
C VAL A 309 26.57 -12.93 22.17
N ALA A 310 27.47 -11.94 22.13
CA ALA A 310 27.12 -10.60 22.58
C ALA A 310 25.74 -10.29 21.97
N GLN A 311 24.77 -9.92 22.81
CA GLN A 311 23.52 -9.32 22.35
C GLN A 311 23.90 -8.00 21.67
N GLU A 312 24.53 -8.07 20.50
CA GLU A 312 24.44 -7.00 19.54
C GLU A 312 22.94 -6.88 19.33
N LYS A 313 22.36 -5.83 19.93
CA LYS A 313 21.06 -5.30 19.58
C LYS A 313 21.17 -4.89 18.10
N MET A 314 21.20 -5.86 17.21
CA MET A 314 21.00 -5.63 15.79
C MET A 314 19.56 -5.19 15.72
N ALA A 315 19.35 -3.88 15.65
CA ALA A 315 18.04 -3.30 15.38
C ALA A 315 17.49 -4.03 14.14
N HIS A 316 16.34 -4.68 14.31
CA HIS A 316 15.79 -5.49 13.23
C HIS A 316 15.57 -4.59 12.01
N PRO A 317 16.09 -4.94 10.82
CA PRO A 317 16.05 -4.04 9.68
C PRO A 317 14.62 -3.77 9.26
N PRO A 318 14.25 -2.52 8.92
CA PRO A 318 12.94 -2.20 8.35
C PRO A 318 12.73 -2.93 7.02
N ARG A 319 11.47 -3.21 6.66
CA ARG A 319 11.15 -3.82 5.36
C ARG A 319 11.20 -2.77 4.26
N HIS A 320 10.52 -1.66 4.50
CA HIS A 320 10.44 -0.53 3.58
C HIS A 320 10.74 0.78 4.30
N SER A 321 11.16 1.82 3.56
CA SER A 321 11.29 3.18 4.12
C SER A 321 9.95 3.77 4.55
N GLU A 322 8.86 3.21 4.04
CA GLU A 322 7.49 3.66 4.26
C GLU A 322 6.69 2.66 5.10
N ASP A 323 7.35 1.85 5.94
CA ASP A 323 6.62 1.02 6.89
C ASP A 323 5.82 1.94 7.86
N PRO A 324 4.53 1.63 8.12
CA PRO A 324 3.68 2.47 8.99
C PRO A 324 3.96 2.26 10.49
N PHE A 325 4.89 1.37 10.84
CA PHE A 325 5.20 0.97 12.21
C PHE A 325 6.71 0.94 12.46
N ASP A 326 7.09 0.94 13.74
CA ASP A 326 8.48 0.75 14.16
C ASP A 326 8.79 -0.74 14.25
N LEU A 327 9.32 -1.32 13.18
CA LEU A 327 9.60 -2.74 13.12
C LEU A 327 10.66 -3.20 14.14
N ALA A 328 11.66 -2.36 14.43
CA ALA A 328 12.71 -2.72 15.39
C ALA A 328 12.10 -2.90 16.79
N LYS A 329 11.27 -1.94 17.21
CA LYS A 329 10.55 -2.01 18.48
C LYS A 329 9.55 -3.18 18.53
N LEU A 330 8.77 -3.36 17.45
CA LEU A 330 7.84 -4.48 17.32
C LEU A 330 8.55 -5.83 17.45
N PHE A 331 9.70 -5.99 16.79
CA PHE A 331 10.45 -7.24 16.79
C PHE A 331 11.03 -7.56 18.17
N ASP A 332 11.55 -6.57 18.89
CA ASP A 332 12.06 -6.75 20.25
C ASP A 332 10.96 -7.25 21.22
N GLU A 333 9.76 -6.68 21.14
CA GLU A 333 8.61 -7.11 21.94
C GLU A 333 8.10 -8.50 21.50
N ALA A 334 7.99 -8.73 20.19
CA ALA A 334 7.59 -10.00 19.61
C ALA A 334 8.52 -11.15 19.98
N GLN A 335 9.83 -10.88 20.00
CA GLN A 335 10.82 -11.88 20.36
C GLN A 335 10.64 -12.32 21.81
N LYS A 336 10.54 -11.37 22.75
CA LYS A 336 10.23 -11.67 24.17
C LYS A 336 8.95 -12.47 24.31
N TRP A 337 7.90 -12.06 23.60
CA TRP A 337 6.62 -12.77 23.59
C TRP A 337 6.77 -14.21 23.09
N SER A 338 7.50 -14.43 21.98
CA SER A 338 7.68 -15.76 21.37
C SER A 338 8.43 -16.74 22.26
N PHE A 339 9.38 -16.25 23.06
CA PHE A 339 10.10 -17.10 24.02
C PHE A 339 9.24 -17.47 25.22
N ALA A 340 8.35 -16.58 25.66
CA ALA A 340 7.40 -16.86 26.72
C ALA A 340 6.27 -17.81 26.27
N HIS A 341 5.97 -17.86 24.98
CA HIS A 341 4.87 -18.67 24.41
C HIS A 341 5.37 -19.60 23.29
N PRO A 342 5.97 -20.76 23.64
CA PRO A 342 6.37 -21.77 22.66
C PRO A 342 5.20 -22.26 21.80
N TRP A 343 5.48 -22.58 20.53
CA TRP A 343 4.45 -23.05 19.61
C TRP A 343 3.77 -24.33 20.09
N ASN A 344 2.45 -24.30 20.10
CA ASN A 344 1.57 -25.45 20.18
C ASN A 344 0.26 -25.12 19.41
N LYS A 345 -0.56 -26.13 19.11
CA LYS A 345 -1.81 -25.91 18.36
C LYS A 345 -2.87 -25.09 19.12
N GLU A 346 -2.79 -25.05 20.44
CA GLU A 346 -3.72 -24.32 21.30
C GLU A 346 -3.31 -22.86 21.51
N LEU A 347 -2.07 -22.49 21.16
CA LEU A 347 -1.52 -21.15 21.32
C LEU A 347 -2.39 -20.08 20.64
N TRP A 348 -3.07 -20.44 19.56
CA TRP A 348 -4.06 -19.58 18.91
C TRP A 348 -5.17 -19.10 19.88
N ARG A 349 -5.63 -19.98 20.78
CA ARG A 349 -6.68 -19.68 21.77
C ARG A 349 -6.21 -18.71 22.84
N GLU A 350 -4.90 -18.63 23.07
CA GLU A 350 -4.28 -17.71 24.03
C GLU A 350 -4.14 -16.29 23.47
N LEU A 351 -4.24 -16.10 22.15
CA LEU A 351 -4.17 -14.78 21.53
C LEU A 351 -5.52 -14.04 21.64
N PRO A 352 -5.62 -12.98 22.46
CA PRO A 352 -6.86 -12.21 22.55
C PRO A 352 -7.09 -11.43 21.27
N ARG A 353 -8.36 -11.14 20.96
CA ARG A 353 -8.69 -10.13 19.94
C ARG A 353 -8.16 -8.76 20.38
N LEU A 354 -7.68 -7.98 19.43
CA LEU A 354 -7.21 -6.63 19.69
C LEU A 354 -8.41 -5.74 19.96
N LYS A 355 -8.40 -4.97 21.06
CA LYS A 355 -9.54 -4.10 21.41
C LYS A 355 -9.42 -2.74 20.74
N THR A 356 -10.55 -2.05 20.56
CA THR A 356 -10.55 -0.65 20.13
C THR A 356 -10.54 0.27 21.34
N LEU A 357 -9.59 1.20 21.41
CA LEU A 357 -9.55 2.26 22.42
C LEU A 357 -10.45 3.41 21.96
N ILE A 358 -11.38 3.86 22.79
CA ILE A 358 -12.27 4.99 22.47
C ILE A 358 -12.07 6.08 23.51
N LEU A 359 -11.63 7.25 23.07
CA LEU A 359 -11.42 8.41 23.93
C LEU A 359 -12.59 9.37 23.75
N LEU A 360 -13.35 9.55 24.83
CA LEU A 360 -14.60 10.32 24.84
C LEU A 360 -14.46 11.58 25.72
N PRO A 361 -15.15 12.67 25.38
CA PRO A 361 -15.15 13.87 26.21
C PRO A 361 -15.94 13.65 27.51
N GLU A 362 -15.79 14.60 28.43
CA GLU A 362 -16.38 14.59 29.78
C GLU A 362 -17.87 14.24 29.82
N GLY A 363 -18.66 14.76 28.87
CA GLY A 363 -20.11 14.51 28.80
C GLY A 363 -20.49 13.03 28.71
N PHE A 364 -19.55 12.13 28.38
CA PHE A 364 -19.78 10.69 28.28
C PHE A 364 -19.41 9.89 29.53
N TYR A 365 -19.01 10.52 30.66
CA TYR A 365 -18.60 9.78 31.87
C TYR A 365 -19.61 8.72 32.32
N THR A 366 -20.91 9.04 32.29
CA THR A 366 -21.99 8.12 32.66
C THR A 366 -22.23 7.02 31.62
N HIS A 367 -21.72 7.19 30.40
CA HIS A 367 -21.92 6.27 29.27
C HIS A 367 -20.71 5.35 29.00
N VAL A 368 -19.54 5.62 29.61
CA VAL A 368 -18.32 4.82 29.42
C VAL A 368 -18.54 3.32 29.65
N ALA A 369 -19.28 2.96 30.70
CA ALA A 369 -19.58 1.57 31.03
C ALA A 369 -20.45 0.87 29.97
N HIS A 370 -21.36 1.62 29.32
CA HIS A 370 -22.24 1.11 28.27
C HIS A 370 -21.53 0.98 26.92
N ILE A 371 -20.50 1.79 26.69
CA ILE A 371 -19.69 1.76 25.46
C ILE A 371 -18.59 0.69 25.58
N SER A 372 -18.05 0.48 26.77
CA SER A 372 -17.01 -0.54 26.99
C SER A 372 -17.57 -1.96 26.87
N SER A 373 -16.86 -2.83 26.16
CA SER A 373 -17.22 -4.23 25.95
C SER A 373 -15.97 -5.10 25.84
N GLU A 374 -16.14 -6.39 25.53
CA GLU A 374 -15.01 -7.28 25.24
C GLU A 374 -14.16 -6.79 24.05
N ARG A 375 -14.77 -6.08 23.09
CA ARG A 375 -14.12 -5.67 21.83
C ARG A 375 -13.60 -4.24 21.84
N GLN A 376 -14.02 -3.41 22.78
CA GLN A 376 -13.62 -2.01 22.86
C GLN A 376 -13.59 -1.51 24.30
N VAL A 377 -12.70 -0.58 24.60
CA VAL A 377 -12.57 0.06 25.91
C VAL A 377 -12.75 1.55 25.72
N ALA A 378 -13.68 2.15 26.46
CA ALA A 378 -13.89 3.59 26.44
C ALA A 378 -13.28 4.22 27.69
N TYR A 379 -12.69 5.40 27.53
CA TYR A 379 -12.33 6.28 28.63
C TYR A 379 -12.89 7.67 28.37
N ALA A 380 -13.47 8.27 29.40
CA ALA A 380 -13.84 9.67 29.39
C ALA A 380 -12.78 10.52 30.10
N TYR A 381 -12.50 11.68 29.54
CA TYR A 381 -11.53 12.65 30.07
C TYR A 381 -12.19 14.01 30.26
N THR A 382 -11.76 14.76 31.29
CA THR A 382 -12.21 16.14 31.54
C THR A 382 -11.42 17.13 30.71
N ASN A 383 -10.09 16.95 30.65
CA ASN A 383 -9.19 17.78 29.88
C ASN A 383 -8.07 16.94 29.26
N PRO A 384 -7.33 17.46 28.27
CA PRO A 384 -6.26 16.69 27.64
C PRO A 384 -5.16 16.18 28.57
N GLN A 385 -4.91 16.87 29.68
CA GLN A 385 -3.89 16.47 30.65
C GLN A 385 -4.35 15.31 31.55
N SER A 386 -5.67 15.07 31.63
CA SER A 386 -6.25 13.96 32.38
C SER A 386 -6.13 12.62 31.66
N ILE A 387 -5.72 12.61 30.38
CA ILE A 387 -5.39 11.38 29.67
C ILE A 387 -4.14 10.76 30.27
N LYS A 388 -4.26 9.48 30.62
CA LYS A 388 -3.21 8.74 31.30
C LYS A 388 -2.51 7.78 30.33
N ALA A 389 -1.18 7.71 30.44
CA ALA A 389 -0.37 6.78 29.66
C ALA A 389 -0.80 5.31 29.88
N GLU A 390 -1.30 4.97 31.07
CA GLU A 390 -1.80 3.63 31.41
C GLU A 390 -2.95 3.16 30.50
N TRP A 391 -3.72 4.09 29.90
CA TRP A 391 -4.81 3.75 28.97
C TRP A 391 -4.30 3.25 27.61
N PHE A 392 -3.03 3.51 27.29
CA PHE A 392 -2.40 3.11 26.04
C PHE A 392 -1.52 1.86 26.20
N VAL A 393 -1.39 1.33 27.42
CA VAL A 393 -0.60 0.13 27.69
C VAL A 393 -1.27 -1.09 27.06
N GLY A 394 -0.52 -1.82 26.25
CA GLY A 394 -0.97 -3.02 25.55
C GLY A 394 -1.14 -2.80 24.06
N GLU A 395 -1.79 -3.76 23.41
CA GLU A 395 -2.01 -3.75 21.98
C GLU A 395 -3.43 -3.35 21.63
N TRP A 396 -3.56 -2.45 20.65
CA TRP A 396 -4.84 -1.90 20.24
C TRP A 396 -5.10 -2.20 18.77
N SER A 397 -6.36 -2.45 18.47
CA SER A 397 -6.85 -2.61 17.11
C SER A 397 -6.94 -1.27 16.41
N ALA A 398 -7.52 -0.29 17.09
CA ALA A 398 -7.65 1.09 16.66
C ALA A 398 -7.80 2.00 17.89
N VAL A 399 -7.51 3.28 17.71
CA VAL A 399 -7.77 4.36 18.65
C VAL A 399 -8.75 5.31 18.01
N VAL A 400 -9.87 5.57 18.66
CA VAL A 400 -10.92 6.48 18.21
C VAL A 400 -10.85 7.75 19.05
N VAL A 401 -10.74 8.90 18.39
CA VAL A 401 -10.59 10.22 19.03
C VAL A 401 -11.58 11.20 18.44
N SER A 402 -12.17 12.05 19.29
CA SER A 402 -13.21 13.01 18.88
C SER A 402 -12.89 14.50 19.05
N TRP A 403 -11.71 14.89 19.56
CA TRP A 403 -11.39 16.31 19.83
C TRP A 403 -9.90 16.66 19.60
N THR A 404 -9.41 17.89 19.91
CA THR A 404 -8.06 18.47 19.57
C THR A 404 -6.90 18.36 20.59
N TRP A 405 -5.65 18.03 20.17
CA TRP A 405 -4.57 17.61 21.10
C TRP A 405 -3.13 17.73 20.56
N THR A 406 -2.18 18.25 21.36
CA THR A 406 -0.73 18.13 21.08
C THR A 406 -0.01 17.15 22.01
N LYS A 407 -0.28 17.17 23.33
CA LYS A 407 0.48 16.37 24.32
C LYS A 407 0.13 14.87 24.30
N PRO A 408 -1.16 14.46 24.23
CA PRO A 408 -1.50 13.03 24.11
C PRO A 408 -1.38 12.49 22.68
N TRP A 409 -1.09 13.35 21.69
CA TRP A 409 -0.82 12.92 20.32
C TRP A 409 0.38 11.97 20.26
N GLU A 410 1.42 12.21 21.07
CA GLU A 410 2.57 11.31 21.19
C GLU A 410 2.16 9.91 21.71
N LEU A 411 1.26 9.84 22.69
CA LEU A 411 0.75 8.56 23.21
C LEU A 411 -0.06 7.82 22.15
N ILE A 412 -0.92 8.53 21.43
CA ILE A 412 -1.71 7.98 20.32
C ILE A 412 -0.77 7.47 19.21
N LEU A 413 0.20 8.27 18.79
CA LEU A 413 1.17 7.85 17.77
C LEU A 413 2.05 6.70 18.25
N SER A 414 2.33 6.58 19.55
CA SER A 414 3.09 5.45 20.09
C SER A 414 2.38 4.11 19.91
N VAL A 415 1.05 4.09 20.01
CA VAL A 415 0.26 2.86 19.77
C VAL A 415 0.01 2.65 18.27
N VAL A 416 -0.10 3.72 17.47
CA VAL A 416 -0.12 3.61 16.00
C VAL A 416 1.19 3.01 15.49
N ALA A 417 2.33 3.41 16.06
CA ALA A 417 3.63 2.83 15.74
C ALA A 417 3.76 1.33 16.11
N LEU A 418 2.88 0.83 17.00
CA LEU A 418 2.74 -0.60 17.33
C LEU A 418 1.66 -1.31 16.47
N GLY A 419 1.11 -0.64 15.46
CA GLY A 419 0.23 -1.21 14.45
C GLY A 419 -1.26 -0.87 14.55
N ALA A 420 -1.67 -0.09 15.55
CA ALA A 420 -3.06 0.36 15.69
C ALA A 420 -3.45 1.36 14.60
N GLU A 421 -4.72 1.38 14.22
CA GLU A 421 -5.27 2.48 13.41
C GLU A 421 -5.66 3.68 14.27
N LEU A 422 -5.64 4.87 13.69
CA LEU A 422 -6.18 6.08 14.29
C LEU A 422 -7.43 6.51 13.52
N ILE A 423 -8.56 6.58 14.21
CA ILE A 423 -9.85 6.99 13.63
C ILE A 423 -10.27 8.30 14.29
N LEU A 424 -10.39 9.35 13.49
CA LEU A 424 -10.79 10.67 13.96
C LEU A 424 -12.25 10.91 13.61
N LEU A 425 -13.07 11.10 14.64
CA LEU A 425 -14.50 11.40 14.53
C LEU A 425 -14.75 12.84 14.98
N PRO A 426 -15.81 13.50 14.50
CA PRO A 426 -16.20 14.77 15.11
C PRO A 426 -16.78 14.54 16.51
N GLY A 427 -16.45 15.42 17.44
CA GLY A 427 -17.19 15.57 18.69
C GLY A 427 -18.63 16.07 18.47
N PRO A 428 -19.45 16.11 19.53
CA PRO A 428 -20.80 16.68 19.46
C PRO A 428 -20.77 18.14 18.99
N HIS A 429 -21.71 18.53 18.13
CA HIS A 429 -21.84 19.89 17.60
C HIS A 429 -22.65 20.78 18.56
N ASP A 430 -22.13 21.00 19.76
CA ASP A 430 -22.76 21.82 20.81
C ASP A 430 -22.03 23.14 21.09
N ASP A 431 -20.75 23.25 20.73
CA ASP A 431 -19.92 24.43 21.01
C ASP A 431 -19.73 25.40 19.84
N PHE A 432 -19.66 26.71 20.16
CA PHE A 432 -19.35 27.79 19.21
C PHE A 432 -17.97 27.61 18.53
N GLU A 433 -17.05 26.92 19.20
CA GLU A 433 -15.70 26.65 18.71
C GLU A 433 -15.56 25.27 18.03
N TRP A 434 -16.64 24.48 17.94
CA TRP A 434 -16.60 23.12 17.40
C TRP A 434 -15.93 23.05 16.02
N GLY A 435 -16.29 23.96 15.12
CA GLY A 435 -15.69 24.01 13.78
C GLY A 435 -14.18 24.28 13.80
N LYS A 436 -13.70 25.14 14.71
CA LYS A 436 -12.27 25.39 14.88
C LYS A 436 -11.56 24.15 15.40
N SER A 437 -12.16 23.46 16.38
CA SER A 437 -11.58 22.24 16.93
C SER A 437 -11.50 21.11 15.89
N VAL A 438 -12.56 20.91 15.10
CA VAL A 438 -12.56 19.91 14.03
C VAL A 438 -11.49 20.23 12.98
N ASP A 439 -11.35 21.49 12.58
CA ASP A 439 -10.31 21.92 11.64
C ASP A 439 -8.90 21.69 12.21
N MET A 440 -8.65 22.10 13.47
CA MET A 440 -7.34 21.90 14.10
C MET A 440 -6.95 20.41 14.22
N LEU A 441 -7.90 19.53 14.53
CA LEU A 441 -7.64 18.09 14.59
C LEU A 441 -7.35 17.52 13.20
N ARG A 442 -8.06 18.00 12.17
CA ARG A 442 -7.79 17.66 10.77
C ARG A 442 -6.39 18.12 10.37
N ASP A 443 -6.06 19.38 10.62
CA ASP A 443 -4.77 19.97 10.26
C ASP A 443 -3.62 19.18 10.90
N LEU A 444 -3.74 18.83 12.18
CA LEU A 444 -2.74 18.00 12.87
C LEU A 444 -2.58 16.61 12.24
N ALA A 445 -3.69 15.98 11.87
CA ALA A 445 -3.69 14.67 11.23
C ALA A 445 -3.10 14.73 9.82
N GLU A 446 -3.48 15.73 9.03
CA GLU A 446 -2.97 15.95 7.67
C GLU A 446 -1.47 16.32 7.71
N GLU A 447 -1.03 17.17 8.65
CA GLU A 447 0.38 17.48 8.87
C GLU A 447 1.17 16.23 9.29
N THR A 448 0.62 15.40 10.17
CA THR A 448 1.26 14.14 10.56
C THR A 448 1.43 13.20 9.36
N ILE A 449 0.43 13.12 8.48
CA ILE A 449 0.48 12.33 7.25
C ILE A 449 1.48 12.95 6.26
N GLU A 450 1.53 14.26 6.12
CA GLU A 450 2.48 14.94 5.23
C GLU A 450 3.93 14.73 5.68
N GLN A 451 4.19 14.81 6.98
CA GLN A 451 5.50 14.53 7.57
C GLN A 451 5.85 13.04 7.52
N ARG A 452 4.85 12.15 7.62
CA ARG A 452 5.01 10.69 7.49
C ARG A 452 3.94 10.07 6.58
N PRO A 453 4.18 10.07 5.25
CA PRO A 453 3.22 9.53 4.28
C PRO A 453 2.84 8.07 4.49
N SER A 454 3.72 7.27 5.12
CA SER A 454 3.42 5.88 5.47
C SER A 454 2.22 5.71 6.40
N LEU A 455 1.88 6.74 7.19
CA LEU A 455 0.74 6.71 8.10
C LEU A 455 -0.60 7.04 7.42
N ALA A 456 -0.60 7.46 6.14
CA ALA A 456 -1.81 7.87 5.42
C ALA A 456 -2.91 6.80 5.43
N GLN A 457 -2.51 5.53 5.34
CA GLN A 457 -3.47 4.42 5.37
C GLN A 457 -3.98 4.09 6.79
N ARG A 458 -3.27 4.53 7.84
CA ARG A 458 -3.58 4.24 9.24
C ARG A 458 -4.35 5.34 9.95
N ILE A 459 -4.26 6.56 9.44
CA ILE A 459 -4.97 7.71 10.00
C ILE A 459 -6.24 7.93 9.15
N LYS A 460 -7.38 7.52 9.67
CA LYS A 460 -8.70 7.71 9.06
C LYS A 460 -9.31 9.02 9.56
N ILE A 461 -9.35 10.02 8.69
CA ILE A 461 -9.94 11.33 8.99
C ILE A 461 -11.42 11.30 8.57
N LEU A 462 -12.33 11.05 9.51
CA LEU A 462 -13.79 11.04 9.27
C LEU A 462 -14.46 12.33 9.76
N LEU A 463 -13.68 13.41 9.81
CA LEU A 463 -14.13 14.72 10.20
C LEU A 463 -14.93 15.37 9.06
N PRO A 464 -15.96 16.18 9.32
CA PRO A 464 -16.68 16.95 8.31
C PRO A 464 -15.85 18.12 7.78
N ARG A 465 -16.02 18.50 6.50
CA ARG A 465 -15.46 19.74 5.95
C ARG A 465 -16.48 20.88 6.10
N LYS A 466 -16.00 22.13 6.20
CA LYS A 466 -16.87 23.33 6.32
C LYS A 466 -17.97 23.44 5.25
N ALA A 467 -17.75 22.94 4.04
CA ALA A 467 -18.76 22.92 2.98
C ALA A 467 -19.91 21.92 3.25
N ASP A 468 -19.60 20.78 3.87
CA ASP A 468 -20.54 19.68 4.13
C ASP A 468 -21.40 19.93 5.37
N ALA A 469 -20.95 20.78 6.29
CA ALA A 469 -21.68 21.17 7.50
C ALA A 469 -22.92 22.07 7.23
N SER A 470 -23.16 22.47 5.98
CA SER A 470 -24.29 23.32 5.58
C SER A 470 -25.63 22.59 5.45
N ASN A 471 -25.63 21.25 5.36
CA ASN A 471 -26.85 20.43 5.37
C ASN A 471 -27.30 20.12 6.81
N LYS A 472 -28.15 21.01 7.33
CA LYS A 472 -28.69 21.00 8.69
C LYS A 472 -29.75 19.92 8.89
N SER A 473 -29.40 18.74 9.41
CA SER A 473 -30.41 17.87 10.06
C SER A 473 -29.90 16.75 11.00
N HIS A 474 -28.59 16.45 11.11
CA HIS A 474 -28.11 15.36 11.97
C HIS A 474 -27.04 15.77 13.00
N PRO A 475 -27.16 15.33 14.28
CA PRO A 475 -26.24 15.71 15.37
C PRO A 475 -24.92 14.93 15.39
N MET A 476 -24.75 13.92 14.52
CA MET A 476 -23.48 13.21 14.32
C MET A 476 -23.18 13.14 12.82
N PHE A 477 -22.08 13.77 12.39
CA PHE A 477 -21.56 13.64 11.03
C PHE A 477 -20.53 12.52 10.98
N ALA A 478 -20.96 11.27 10.78
CA ALA A 478 -20.04 10.24 10.33
C ALA A 478 -20.01 10.29 8.79
N ILE A 479 -18.94 10.83 8.21
CA ILE A 479 -18.67 10.60 6.79
C ILE A 479 -18.27 9.12 6.67
N GLU A 480 -18.94 8.36 5.80
CA GLU A 480 -18.47 7.02 5.46
C GLU A 480 -17.01 7.12 5.01
N GLY A 481 -16.13 6.42 5.71
CA GLY A 481 -14.72 6.38 5.34
C GLY A 481 -14.59 5.85 3.92
N LYS A 482 -14.35 6.73 2.96
CA LYS A 482 -13.81 6.33 1.67
C LYS A 482 -12.44 5.74 1.98
N THR A 483 -12.31 4.42 1.88
CA THR A 483 -11.00 3.80 1.74
C THR A 483 -10.32 4.50 0.57
N THR A 484 -9.20 5.17 0.87
CA THR A 484 -8.38 5.86 -0.12
C THR A 484 -7.76 4.89 -1.13
N SER A 485 -7.84 3.59 -0.88
CA SER A 485 -7.79 2.56 -1.90
C SER A 485 -9.21 2.27 -2.42
N GLN A 486 -9.51 2.74 -3.63
CA GLN A 486 -10.29 1.88 -4.52
C GLN A 486 -9.52 0.55 -4.60
N PRO A 487 -10.08 -0.59 -4.19
CA PRO A 487 -9.39 -1.86 -4.34
C PRO A 487 -9.10 -2.06 -5.83
N ARG A 488 -7.83 -1.90 -6.21
CA ARG A 488 -7.34 -2.36 -7.50
C ARG A 488 -7.28 -3.86 -7.42
N PHE A 489 -8.39 -4.51 -7.75
CA PHE A 489 -8.42 -5.96 -7.91
C PHE A 489 -7.54 -6.30 -9.12
N TYR A 490 -6.33 -6.78 -8.86
CA TYR A 490 -5.59 -7.55 -9.85
C TYR A 490 -6.25 -8.93 -9.89
N THR A 491 -6.92 -9.23 -10.99
CA THR A 491 -7.26 -10.61 -11.36
C THR A 491 -5.96 -11.39 -11.55
N VAL A 492 -5.89 -12.58 -10.93
CA VAL A 492 -4.84 -13.59 -11.14
C VAL A 492 -4.76 -14.00 -12.59
#